data_AF-A0A6A4Z6D9-F1
#
_entry.id   AF-A0A6A4Z6D9-F1
#
_cell.length_a   1.000
_cell.length_b   1.000
_cell.length_c   1.000
_cell.angle_alpha   90.00
_cell.angle_beta   90.00
_cell.angle_gamma   90.00
#
_symmetry.space_group_name_H-M   'P 1'
#
loop_
_entity.id
_entity.type
_entity.pdbx_description
1 polymer ?
#
loop_
_entity_poly.entity_id
_entity_poly.type
_entity_poly.pdbx_seq_one_letter_code
_entity_poly.pdbx_strand_id
1 'polypeptide(L)'
;MLATAVLAAASGAALALDTYSTKVLRHTVLETCDLIQPLGLTQLHRGIQSPTDTLEESVPRQNKLSLAEIELNEPVGTQVFVQVFGGSEAAVATRLASLCPNGVRHKNLREAPAAAATIRKIVDSGDPKNRIDVVFMGDGYTASEQTRFFDDIQRLTNDMFTGNTFAQYLPLFNVWAAHVPSAQSGIGVGGQPRDTAFGLYRDGTELRGVYTTKPDVARSVCAQTGPNACDFPSLI
;
A
#
# COMPACT_ATOMS: atom_id res chain seq x y z
N MET A 1 57.38 22.87 -22.57
CA MET A 1 56.21 23.46 -21.89
C MET A 1 55.06 22.50 -22.07
N LEU A 2 54.88 21.56 -21.13
CA LEU A 2 53.74 20.64 -21.14
C LEU A 2 52.56 21.34 -20.47
N ALA A 3 51.45 21.49 -21.19
CA ALA A 3 50.19 21.96 -20.63
C ALA A 3 49.39 20.76 -20.13
N THR A 4 49.27 20.64 -18.81
CA THR A 4 48.46 19.63 -18.13
C THR A 4 47.00 20.07 -18.20
N ALA A 5 46.17 19.34 -18.95
CA ALA A 5 44.72 19.53 -18.95
C ALA A 5 44.14 18.87 -17.68
N VAL A 6 43.69 19.69 -16.74
CA VAL A 6 42.92 19.24 -15.57
C VAL A 6 41.48 19.05 -16.03
N LEU A 7 41.03 17.80 -16.21
CA LEU A 7 39.61 17.49 -16.31
C LEU A 7 38.99 17.62 -14.92
N ALA A 8 38.26 18.71 -14.69
CA ALA A 8 37.37 18.82 -13.54
C ALA A 8 36.15 17.93 -13.80
N ALA A 9 36.11 16.75 -13.16
CA ALA A 9 34.88 15.97 -13.07
C ALA A 9 33.91 16.72 -12.17
N ALA A 10 32.94 17.43 -12.76
CA ALA A 10 31.81 17.97 -12.03
C ALA A 10 30.95 16.79 -11.57
N SER A 11 31.09 16.39 -10.31
CA SER A 11 30.16 15.52 -9.61
C SER A 11 28.85 16.28 -9.38
N GLY A 12 28.02 16.36 -10.41
CA GLY A 12 26.62 16.70 -10.25
C GLY A 12 25.94 15.59 -9.47
N ALA A 13 25.78 15.76 -8.17
CA ALA A 13 24.84 14.95 -7.42
C ALA A 13 23.45 15.16 -8.07
N ALA A 14 22.96 14.14 -8.78
CA ALA A 14 21.58 14.14 -9.24
C ALA A 14 20.71 14.23 -7.99
N LEU A 15 20.11 15.40 -7.76
CA LEU A 15 19.11 15.56 -6.71
C LEU A 15 18.02 14.54 -7.00
N ALA A 16 17.77 13.64 -6.04
CA ALA A 16 16.68 12.67 -6.16
C ALA A 16 15.39 13.46 -6.36
N LEU A 17 14.77 13.30 -7.53
CA LEU A 17 13.52 13.97 -7.87
C LEU A 17 12.40 13.26 -7.11
N ASP A 18 11.70 13.97 -6.23
CA ASP A 18 10.52 13.43 -5.57
C ASP A 18 9.46 13.00 -6.60
N THR A 19 8.85 11.84 -6.37
CA THR A 19 7.75 11.36 -7.19
C THR A 19 6.44 11.56 -6.43
N TYR A 20 5.46 12.12 -7.11
CA TYR A 20 4.10 12.31 -6.60
C TYR A 20 3.17 11.37 -7.32
N SER A 21 2.12 10.92 -6.65
CA SER A 21 1.08 10.14 -7.32
C SER A 21 -0.30 10.31 -6.71
N THR A 22 -1.31 9.98 -7.52
CA THR A 22 -2.71 9.93 -7.14
C THR A 22 -3.37 8.75 -7.84
N LYS A 23 -4.36 8.13 -7.18
CA LYS A 23 -5.12 7.01 -7.75
C LYS A 23 -6.59 7.33 -7.83
N VAL A 24 -7.18 7.06 -8.99
CA VAL A 24 -8.63 7.15 -9.18
C VAL A 24 -9.20 5.87 -9.79
N LEU A 25 -10.44 5.58 -9.45
CA LEU A 25 -11.27 4.62 -10.17
C LEU A 25 -12.08 5.40 -11.20
N ARG A 26 -11.72 5.23 -12.48
CA ARG A 26 -12.41 5.88 -13.60
C ARG A 26 -13.43 4.92 -14.19
N HIS A 27 -14.66 5.39 -14.35
CA HIS A 27 -15.69 4.72 -15.10
C HIS A 27 -15.70 5.24 -16.54
N THR A 28 -15.38 4.40 -17.51
CA THR A 28 -15.18 4.83 -18.91
C THR A 28 -16.50 5.21 -19.59
N VAL A 29 -17.61 4.59 -19.21
CA VAL A 29 -18.94 4.87 -19.78
C VAL A 29 -19.64 6.07 -19.12
N LEU A 30 -19.57 6.20 -17.80
CA LEU A 30 -20.23 7.28 -17.05
C LEU A 30 -19.34 8.53 -16.89
N GLU A 31 -18.08 8.44 -17.33
CA GLU A 31 -17.06 9.50 -17.18
C GLU A 31 -16.90 10.03 -15.74
N THR A 32 -17.18 9.17 -14.76
CA THR A 32 -17.00 9.49 -13.33
C THR A 32 -15.65 9.02 -12.85
N CYS A 33 -15.00 9.81 -11.99
CA CYS A 33 -13.78 9.43 -11.29
C CYS A 33 -14.02 9.44 -9.79
N ASP A 34 -13.74 8.33 -9.11
CA ASP A 34 -13.74 8.24 -7.65
C ASP A 34 -12.29 8.23 -7.13
N LEU A 35 -11.98 9.05 -6.12
CA LEU A 35 -10.67 9.07 -5.49
C LEU A 35 -10.43 7.76 -4.72
N ILE A 36 -9.29 7.13 -4.98
CA ILE A 36 -8.84 5.93 -4.26
C ILE A 36 -7.65 6.26 -3.35
N GLN A 37 -6.71 7.06 -3.84
CA GLN A 37 -5.57 7.54 -3.07
C GLN A 37 -5.38 9.02 -3.37
N PRO A 38 -5.33 9.90 -2.35
CA PRO A 38 -5.11 11.33 -2.54
C PRO A 38 -3.73 11.59 -3.13
N LEU A 39 -3.59 12.75 -3.77
CA LEU A 39 -2.30 13.24 -4.24
C LEU A 39 -1.33 13.34 -3.05
N GLY A 40 -0.16 12.72 -3.20
CA GLY A 40 0.90 12.81 -2.21
C GLY A 40 2.22 12.27 -2.73
N LEU A 41 3.24 12.39 -1.90
CA LEU A 41 4.55 11.77 -2.10
C LEU A 41 4.40 10.25 -2.18
N THR A 42 5.17 9.64 -3.07
CA THR A 42 5.23 8.19 -3.26
C THR A 42 6.67 7.75 -3.49
N GLN A 43 6.89 6.43 -3.54
CA GLN A 43 8.16 5.83 -3.95
C GLN A 43 8.63 6.36 -5.32
N LEU A 44 9.96 6.44 -5.47
CA LEU A 44 10.59 6.90 -6.70
C LEU A 44 10.18 6.03 -7.90
N HIS A 45 9.65 6.66 -8.94
CA HIS A 45 9.27 5.95 -10.15
C HIS A 45 10.31 6.17 -11.25
N ARG A 46 10.94 5.10 -11.75
CA ARG A 46 12.04 5.16 -12.75
C ARG A 46 11.68 5.97 -14.00
N GLY A 47 10.40 5.95 -14.39
CA GLY A 47 9.89 6.68 -15.55
C GLY A 47 9.77 8.20 -15.38
N ILE A 48 10.00 8.75 -14.18
CA ILE A 48 9.90 10.17 -13.88
C ILE A 48 11.32 10.73 -13.70
N GLN A 49 11.78 11.54 -14.65
CA GLN A 49 13.14 12.10 -14.68
C GLN A 49 13.15 13.64 -14.57
N SER A 50 12.02 14.28 -14.88
CA SER A 50 11.84 15.73 -14.79
C SER A 50 10.59 16.10 -13.98
N PRO A 51 10.53 17.31 -13.40
CA PRO A 51 9.36 17.80 -12.67
C PRO A 51 8.07 17.87 -13.50
N THR A 52 8.20 17.87 -14.83
CA THR A 52 7.09 17.92 -15.78
C THR A 52 6.68 16.55 -16.31
N ASP A 53 7.48 15.50 -16.04
CA ASP A 53 7.16 14.17 -16.49
C ASP A 53 5.92 13.64 -15.77
N THR A 54 5.08 12.93 -16.52
CA THR A 54 3.92 12.22 -16.00
C THR A 54 3.86 10.83 -16.61
N LEU A 55 3.45 9.84 -15.82
CA LEU A 55 3.26 8.47 -16.27
C LEU A 55 1.94 7.92 -15.73
N GLU A 56 1.25 7.13 -16.54
CA GLU A 56 -0.04 6.54 -16.19
C GLU A 56 0.05 5.03 -16.20
N GLU A 57 -0.42 4.43 -15.12
CA GLU A 57 -0.64 2.99 -15.05
C GLU A 57 -2.14 2.74 -14.93
N SER A 58 -2.68 1.97 -15.88
CA SER A 58 -4.11 1.67 -15.95
C SER A 58 -4.33 0.17 -15.80
N VAL A 59 -5.15 -0.22 -14.83
CA VAL A 59 -5.49 -1.61 -14.56
C VAL A 59 -7.01 -1.77 -14.55
N PRO A 60 -7.60 -2.64 -15.40
CA PRO A 60 -9.02 -2.88 -15.38
C PRO A 60 -9.44 -3.51 -14.04
N ARG A 61 -10.54 -3.04 -13.47
CA ARG A 61 -11.08 -3.60 -12.22
C ARG A 61 -11.57 -5.02 -12.47
N GLN A 62 -10.92 -5.99 -11.84
CA GLN A 62 -11.31 -7.40 -11.92
C GLN A 62 -12.28 -7.83 -10.80
N ASN A 63 -12.12 -7.26 -9.60
CA ASN A 63 -12.93 -7.64 -8.44
C ASN A 63 -14.21 -6.80 -8.33
N LYS A 64 -15.36 -7.46 -8.39
CA LYS A 64 -16.67 -6.89 -8.05
C LYS A 64 -16.92 -7.09 -6.55
N LEU A 65 -17.25 -6.01 -5.85
CA LEU A 65 -17.32 -5.93 -4.37
C LEU A 65 -18.70 -6.32 -3.82
N SER A 66 -19.74 -6.39 -4.65
CA SER A 66 -21.09 -6.76 -4.21
C SER A 66 -21.81 -7.67 -5.19
N LEU A 67 -22.78 -8.44 -4.68
CA LEU A 67 -23.69 -9.25 -5.49
C LEU A 67 -24.44 -8.39 -6.52
N ALA A 68 -24.85 -7.17 -6.15
CA ALA A 68 -25.48 -6.22 -7.06
C ALA A 68 -24.56 -5.85 -8.25
N GLU A 69 -23.26 -5.59 -7.99
CA GLU A 69 -22.27 -5.33 -9.05
C GLU A 69 -22.05 -6.56 -9.96
N ILE A 70 -22.12 -7.77 -9.39
CA ILE A 70 -22.02 -9.03 -10.16
C ILE A 70 -23.25 -9.18 -11.07
N GLU A 71 -24.45 -8.96 -10.53
CA GLU A 71 -25.73 -9.02 -11.25
C GLU A 71 -25.85 -7.98 -12.37
N LEU A 72 -25.28 -6.79 -12.16
CA LEU A 72 -25.17 -5.73 -13.17
C LEU A 72 -24.43 -6.19 -14.45
N ASN A 73 -23.67 -7.29 -14.38
CA ASN A 73 -22.95 -7.91 -15.50
C ASN A 73 -22.19 -6.91 -16.39
N GLU A 74 -21.62 -5.86 -15.78
CA GLU A 74 -20.81 -4.89 -16.51
C GLU A 74 -19.59 -5.58 -17.14
N PRO A 75 -19.26 -5.26 -18.40
CA PRO A 75 -18.11 -5.84 -19.08
C PRO A 75 -16.81 -5.41 -18.40
N VAL A 76 -15.83 -6.32 -18.38
CA VAL A 76 -14.49 -6.05 -17.84
C VAL A 76 -13.87 -4.90 -18.62
N GLY A 77 -13.39 -3.87 -17.91
CA GLY A 77 -12.81 -2.67 -18.52
C GLY A 77 -13.71 -1.42 -18.51
N THR A 78 -14.97 -1.55 -18.09
CA THR A 78 -15.84 -0.39 -17.85
C THR A 78 -15.35 0.47 -16.68
N GLN A 79 -14.74 -0.16 -15.68
CA GLN A 79 -14.09 0.51 -14.55
C GLN A 79 -12.60 0.21 -14.56
N VAL A 80 -11.78 1.25 -14.51
CA VAL A 80 -10.32 1.17 -14.62
C VAL A 80 -9.70 1.95 -13.47
N PHE A 81 -8.80 1.31 -12.73
CA PHE A 81 -7.93 2.01 -11.81
C PHE A 81 -6.85 2.72 -12.61
N VAL A 82 -6.76 4.03 -12.47
CA VAL A 82 -5.71 4.84 -13.10
C VAL A 82 -4.86 5.44 -11.98
N GLN A 83 -3.59 5.05 -11.95
CA GLN A 83 -2.55 5.68 -11.14
C GLN A 83 -1.81 6.69 -12.02
N VAL A 84 -1.75 7.94 -11.58
CA VAL A 84 -0.94 8.98 -12.22
C VAL A 84 0.28 9.23 -11.36
N PHE A 85 1.46 9.11 -11.94
CA PHE A 85 2.74 9.50 -11.36
C PHE A 85 3.24 10.79 -12.01
N GLY A 86 3.99 11.60 -11.27
CA GLY A 86 4.65 12.76 -11.86
C GLY A 86 5.74 13.35 -10.98
N GLY A 87 6.61 14.16 -11.59
CA GLY A 87 7.75 14.80 -10.92
C GLY A 87 7.39 16.04 -10.09
N SER A 88 6.13 16.45 -10.10
CA SER A 88 5.59 17.53 -9.27
C SER A 88 4.09 17.36 -9.03
N GLU A 89 3.58 17.91 -7.94
CA GLU A 89 2.13 17.95 -7.66
C GLU A 89 1.35 18.60 -8.80
N ALA A 90 1.88 19.69 -9.38
CA ALA A 90 1.25 20.41 -10.48
C ALA A 90 1.12 19.57 -11.75
N ALA A 91 2.16 18.79 -12.09
CA ALA A 91 2.12 17.89 -13.24
C ALA A 91 1.07 16.78 -13.05
N VAL A 92 1.02 16.18 -11.86
CA VAL A 92 0.02 15.15 -11.52
C VAL A 92 -1.39 15.75 -11.52
N ALA A 93 -1.60 16.91 -10.89
CA ALA A 93 -2.90 17.57 -10.84
C ALA A 93 -3.42 17.95 -12.23
N THR A 94 -2.56 18.48 -13.10
CA THR A 94 -2.90 18.80 -14.49
C THR A 94 -3.30 17.55 -15.26
N ARG A 95 -2.55 16.46 -15.10
CA ARG A 95 -2.86 15.21 -15.78
C ARG A 95 -4.15 14.59 -15.26
N LEU A 96 -4.36 14.61 -13.94
CA LEU A 96 -5.60 14.15 -13.31
C LEU A 96 -6.83 14.93 -13.81
N ALA A 97 -6.72 16.26 -13.93
CA ALA A 97 -7.80 17.10 -14.48
C ALA A 97 -8.12 16.72 -15.94
N SER A 98 -7.11 16.35 -16.75
CA SER A 98 -7.33 15.87 -18.12
C SER A 98 -8.03 14.51 -18.19
N LEU A 99 -7.78 13.63 -17.22
CA LEU A 99 -8.42 12.30 -17.12
C LEU A 99 -9.85 12.36 -16.60
N CYS A 100 -10.12 13.34 -15.73
CA CYS A 100 -11.37 13.48 -14.97
C CYS A 100 -11.94 14.90 -15.14
N PRO A 101 -12.44 15.25 -16.34
CA PRO A 101 -12.92 16.60 -16.64
C PRO A 101 -14.12 17.02 -15.78
N ASN A 102 -14.92 16.05 -15.35
CA ASN A 102 -16.07 16.25 -14.46
C ASN A 102 -15.68 16.33 -12.96
N GLY A 103 -14.38 16.39 -12.66
CA GLY A 103 -13.84 16.38 -11.32
C GLY A 103 -13.70 14.99 -10.72
N VAL A 104 -13.10 14.94 -9.53
CA VAL A 104 -12.88 13.71 -8.76
C VAL A 104 -13.83 13.69 -7.57
N ARG A 105 -14.59 12.61 -7.46
CA ARG A 105 -15.49 12.37 -6.33
C ARG A 105 -14.70 11.77 -5.19
N HIS A 106 -14.73 12.43 -4.05
CA HIS A 106 -14.28 11.83 -2.81
C HIS A 106 -15.40 10.90 -2.34
N LYS A 107 -15.29 9.60 -2.66
CA LYS A 107 -16.04 8.62 -1.88
C LYS A 107 -15.48 8.73 -0.47
N ASN A 108 -16.32 9.14 0.47
CA ASN A 108 -16.07 8.88 1.89
C ASN A 108 -16.13 7.35 2.07
N LEU A 109 -15.11 6.64 1.55
CA LEU A 109 -14.68 5.39 2.16
C LEU A 109 -14.48 5.80 3.61
N ARG A 110 -15.35 5.29 4.49
CA ARG A 110 -15.34 5.66 5.91
C ARG A 110 -13.89 5.70 6.32
N GLU A 111 -13.39 6.88 6.66
CA GLU A 111 -12.13 6.99 7.35
C GLU A 111 -12.40 6.32 8.68
N ALA A 112 -12.18 5.00 8.70
CA ALA A 112 -12.51 4.18 9.83
C ALA A 112 -11.67 4.75 10.97
N PRO A 113 -12.26 5.03 12.14
CA PRO A 113 -11.52 5.59 13.25
C PRO A 113 -10.28 4.72 13.46
N ALA A 114 -9.11 5.34 13.32
CA ALA A 114 -7.85 4.65 13.34
C ALA A 114 -7.73 3.90 14.68
N ALA A 115 -7.81 2.57 14.61
CA ALA A 115 -7.63 1.76 15.80
C ALA A 115 -6.19 1.98 16.31
N ALA A 116 -6.04 2.26 17.60
CA ALA A 116 -4.73 2.53 18.17
C ALA A 116 -3.84 1.28 18.02
N ALA A 117 -2.77 1.40 17.25
CA ALA A 117 -1.83 0.32 17.01
C ALA A 117 -0.54 0.52 17.81
N THR A 118 -0.01 -0.57 18.37
CA THR A 118 1.38 -0.61 18.85
C THR A 118 2.25 -1.09 17.70
N ILE A 119 3.10 -0.22 17.17
CA ILE A 119 3.93 -0.50 15.99
C ILE A 119 5.38 -0.71 16.41
N ARG A 120 6.01 -1.76 15.88
CA ARG A 120 7.43 -2.03 16.05
C ARG A 120 8.07 -2.31 14.70
N LYS A 121 9.24 -1.73 14.46
CA LYS A 121 10.08 -2.11 13.33
C LYS A 121 10.89 -3.35 13.72
N ILE A 122 10.68 -4.45 13.01
CA ILE A 122 11.32 -5.76 13.21
C ILE A 122 12.65 -5.82 12.45
N VAL A 123 12.67 -5.26 11.24
CA VAL A 123 13.88 -5.10 10.42
C VAL A 123 14.01 -3.64 10.03
N ASP A 124 15.14 -3.03 10.37
CA ASP A 124 15.49 -1.67 9.96
C ASP A 124 16.70 -1.67 9.05
N SER A 125 16.45 -1.50 7.75
CA SER A 125 17.50 -1.47 6.72
C SER A 125 17.74 -0.07 6.16
N GLY A 126 16.98 0.95 6.60
CA GLY A 126 17.17 2.34 6.18
C GLY A 126 15.86 3.13 6.03
N ASP A 127 15.98 4.29 5.35
CA ASP A 127 14.88 5.23 5.10
C ASP A 127 13.78 4.58 4.22
N PRO A 128 12.50 4.61 4.64
CA PRO A 128 11.37 4.09 3.85
C PRO A 128 11.26 4.66 2.43
N LYS A 129 11.82 5.84 2.14
CA LYS A 129 11.88 6.41 0.78
C LYS A 129 12.68 5.57 -0.22
N ASN A 130 13.56 4.69 0.27
CA ASN A 130 14.50 3.92 -0.53
C ASN A 130 14.48 2.42 -0.15
N ARG A 131 13.44 1.97 0.55
CA ARG A 131 13.26 0.59 1.00
C ARG A 131 11.87 0.12 0.64
N ILE A 132 11.69 -1.20 0.66
CA ILE A 132 10.39 -1.85 0.53
C ILE A 132 9.85 -2.04 1.94
N ASP A 133 8.77 -1.35 2.28
CA ASP A 133 8.20 -1.39 3.62
C ASP A 133 7.01 -2.36 3.67
N VAL A 134 7.21 -3.49 4.35
CA VAL A 134 6.18 -4.51 4.58
C VAL A 134 5.63 -4.36 5.98
N VAL A 135 4.31 -4.21 6.10
CA VAL A 135 3.63 -4.01 7.39
C VAL A 135 2.75 -5.21 7.70
N PHE A 136 3.19 -6.04 8.65
CA PHE A 136 2.41 -7.15 9.17
C PHE A 136 1.45 -6.69 10.26
N MET A 137 0.18 -7.00 10.08
CA MET A 137 -0.91 -6.71 11.01
C MET A 137 -1.61 -8.01 11.36
N GLY A 138 -1.46 -8.45 12.61
CA GLY A 138 -2.08 -9.68 13.09
C GLY A 138 -3.51 -9.44 13.54
N ASP A 139 -4.44 -10.31 13.15
CA ASP A 139 -5.82 -10.26 13.64
C ASP A 139 -6.12 -11.36 14.66
N GLY A 140 -7.03 -11.09 15.59
CA GLY A 140 -7.39 -12.05 16.64
C GLY A 140 -6.31 -12.26 17.71
N TYR A 141 -5.32 -11.35 17.81
CA TYR A 141 -4.44 -11.27 18.97
C TYR A 141 -5.06 -10.32 20.00
N THR A 142 -5.35 -10.82 21.19
CA THR A 142 -5.88 -9.99 22.29
C THR A 142 -4.77 -9.13 22.91
N ALA A 143 -5.14 -8.15 23.75
CA ALA A 143 -4.15 -7.32 24.45
C ALA A 143 -3.14 -8.13 25.27
N SER A 144 -3.55 -9.24 25.87
CA SER A 144 -2.68 -10.17 26.60
C SER A 144 -1.75 -10.99 25.70
N GLU A 145 -2.03 -11.08 24.40
CA GLU A 145 -1.26 -11.85 23.42
C GLU A 145 -0.28 -10.96 22.61
N GLN A 146 -0.11 -9.70 22.99
CA GLN A 146 0.77 -8.76 22.28
C GLN A 146 2.20 -9.28 22.12
N THR A 147 2.80 -9.82 23.18
CA THR A 147 4.17 -10.37 23.10
C THR A 147 4.23 -11.51 22.10
N ARG A 148 3.26 -12.44 22.17
CA ARG A 148 3.15 -13.56 21.23
C ARG A 148 3.03 -13.08 19.79
N PHE A 149 2.25 -12.04 19.52
CA PHE A 149 2.16 -11.46 18.18
C PHE A 149 3.54 -11.01 17.66
N PHE A 150 4.29 -10.23 18.44
CA PHE A 150 5.60 -9.76 17.99
C PHE A 150 6.60 -10.91 17.80
N ASP A 151 6.56 -11.93 18.67
CA ASP A 151 7.39 -13.13 18.53
C ASP A 151 7.03 -13.91 17.24
N ASP A 152 5.74 -14.01 16.92
CA ASP A 152 5.27 -14.64 15.69
C ASP A 152 5.73 -13.88 14.44
N ILE A 153 5.69 -12.54 14.44
CA ILE A 153 6.23 -11.74 13.32
C ILE A 153 7.75 -11.88 13.21
N GLN A 154 8.47 -11.88 14.34
CA GLN A 154 9.92 -12.07 14.33
C GLN A 154 10.28 -13.44 13.72
N ARG A 155 9.58 -14.50 14.13
CA ARG A 155 9.75 -15.85 13.58
C ARG A 155 9.44 -15.88 12.08
N LEU A 156 8.30 -15.33 11.66
CA LEU A 156 7.92 -15.25 10.24
C LEU A 156 9.00 -14.52 9.42
N THR A 157 9.50 -13.40 9.94
CA THR A 157 10.54 -12.60 9.29
C THR A 157 11.83 -13.39 9.16
N ASN A 158 12.24 -14.12 10.20
CA ASN A 158 13.41 -15.00 10.13
C ASN A 158 13.19 -16.09 9.07
N ASP A 159 12.05 -16.78 9.10
CA ASP A 159 11.73 -17.84 8.14
C ASP A 159 11.77 -17.34 6.68
N MET A 160 11.33 -16.10 6.42
CA MET A 160 11.39 -15.48 5.09
C MET A 160 12.82 -15.20 4.62
N PHE A 161 13.72 -14.74 5.49
CA PHE A 161 15.02 -14.19 5.11
C PHE A 161 16.23 -15.05 5.50
N THR A 162 16.06 -16.14 6.26
CA THR A 162 17.15 -17.08 6.59
C THR A 162 17.57 -17.93 5.39
N GLY A 163 16.69 -18.17 4.42
CA GLY A 163 17.01 -18.93 3.20
C GLY A 163 17.87 -18.15 2.20
N ASN A 164 18.69 -18.85 1.41
CA ASN A 164 19.59 -18.24 0.41
C ASN A 164 18.89 -17.38 -0.65
N THR A 165 17.59 -17.59 -0.88
CA THR A 165 16.84 -16.89 -1.93
C THR A 165 16.60 -15.42 -1.60
N PHE A 166 16.23 -15.10 -0.35
CA PHE A 166 15.86 -13.74 0.05
C PHE A 166 16.89 -13.07 0.96
N ALA A 167 17.82 -13.82 1.56
CA ALA A 167 18.83 -13.28 2.47
C ALA A 167 19.61 -12.10 1.87
N GLN A 168 20.05 -12.21 0.61
CA GLN A 168 20.81 -11.15 -0.07
C GLN A 168 20.00 -9.86 -0.31
N TYR A 169 18.68 -9.94 -0.27
CA TYR A 169 17.77 -8.81 -0.50
C TYR A 169 17.26 -8.19 0.80
N LEU A 170 17.49 -8.81 1.97
CA LEU A 170 17.09 -8.27 3.27
C LEU A 170 17.45 -6.78 3.46
N PRO A 171 18.63 -6.28 3.03
CA PRO A 171 18.97 -4.85 3.14
C PRO A 171 18.06 -3.90 2.35
N LEU A 172 17.21 -4.42 1.46
CA LEU A 172 16.23 -3.65 0.70
C LEU A 172 14.87 -3.53 1.40
N PHE A 173 14.63 -4.29 2.48
CA PHE A 173 13.35 -4.34 3.17
C PHE A 173 13.41 -3.65 4.54
N ASN A 174 12.33 -2.95 4.87
CA ASN A 174 11.93 -2.68 6.24
C ASN A 174 10.74 -3.57 6.57
N VAL A 175 10.75 -4.19 7.75
CA VAL A 175 9.64 -5.01 8.22
C VAL A 175 9.05 -4.38 9.47
N TRP A 176 7.75 -4.12 9.43
CA TRP A 176 6.99 -3.54 10.53
C TRP A 176 5.96 -4.55 11.04
N ALA A 177 5.74 -4.53 12.35
CA ALA A 177 4.69 -5.27 13.03
C ALA A 177 3.76 -4.26 13.70
N ALA A 178 2.48 -4.25 13.31
CA ALA A 178 1.46 -3.36 13.83
C ALA A 178 0.39 -4.18 14.58
N HIS A 179 0.43 -4.09 15.91
CA HIS A 179 -0.50 -4.81 16.79
C HIS A 179 -1.71 -3.94 17.14
N VAL A 180 -2.90 -4.42 16.79
CA VAL A 180 -4.18 -3.85 17.24
C VAL A 180 -4.88 -4.89 18.12
N PRO A 181 -5.17 -4.59 19.40
CA PRO A 181 -5.79 -5.56 20.29
C PRO A 181 -7.20 -5.93 19.81
N SER A 182 -7.43 -7.23 19.59
CA SER A 182 -8.74 -7.79 19.25
C SER A 182 -9.56 -8.09 20.51
N ALA A 183 -10.89 -7.97 20.43
CA ALA A 183 -11.78 -8.32 21.53
C ALA A 183 -11.87 -9.84 21.74
N GLN A 184 -11.75 -10.61 20.65
CA GLN A 184 -11.73 -12.07 20.67
C GLN A 184 -10.40 -12.61 20.13
N SER A 185 -9.98 -13.77 20.67
CA SER A 185 -8.80 -14.48 20.18
C SER A 185 -9.14 -15.32 18.93
N GLY A 186 -8.24 -15.35 17.95
CA GLY A 186 -8.36 -16.08 16.69
C GLY A 186 -9.33 -15.46 15.67
N ILE A 187 -9.45 -16.09 14.50
CA ILE A 187 -10.26 -15.60 13.37
C ILE A 187 -11.60 -16.36 13.24
N GLY A 188 -12.52 -15.78 12.45
CA GLY A 188 -13.79 -16.40 12.10
C GLY A 188 -13.70 -17.61 11.17
N VAL A 189 -14.74 -18.45 11.16
CA VAL A 189 -14.86 -19.63 10.29
C VAL A 189 -16.31 -19.80 9.82
N GLY A 190 -16.53 -20.49 8.70
CA GLY A 190 -17.87 -20.73 8.17
C GLY A 190 -18.57 -19.46 7.67
N GLY A 191 -17.80 -18.51 7.12
CA GLY A 191 -18.31 -17.23 6.64
C GLY A 191 -18.66 -16.24 7.76
N GLN A 192 -18.40 -16.60 9.02
CA GLN A 192 -18.75 -15.79 10.18
C GLN A 192 -17.50 -15.19 10.82
N PRO A 193 -17.23 -13.88 10.63
CA PRO A 193 -16.13 -13.19 11.30
C PRO A 193 -16.35 -13.13 12.81
N ARG A 194 -15.24 -13.21 13.56
CA ARG A 194 -15.21 -12.90 15.00
C ARG A 194 -15.12 -11.39 15.21
N ASP A 195 -15.38 -10.95 16.44
CA ASP A 195 -15.15 -9.56 16.83
C ASP A 195 -13.65 -9.32 17.07
N THR A 196 -12.94 -9.09 15.98
CA THR A 196 -11.50 -8.86 15.92
C THR A 196 -11.19 -7.52 15.26
N ALA A 197 -9.96 -7.06 15.39
CA ALA A 197 -9.52 -5.75 14.89
C ALA A 197 -9.81 -5.56 13.39
N PHE A 198 -9.50 -6.59 12.59
CA PHE A 198 -9.64 -6.57 11.13
C PHE A 198 -10.74 -7.49 10.60
N GLY A 199 -11.44 -8.20 11.49
CA GLY A 199 -12.57 -9.05 11.14
C GLY A 199 -12.19 -10.16 10.15
N LEU A 200 -11.04 -10.79 10.35
CA LEU A 200 -10.57 -11.90 9.54
C LEU A 200 -11.46 -13.14 9.71
N TYR A 201 -11.74 -13.81 8.60
CA TYR A 201 -12.54 -15.04 8.61
C TYR A 201 -12.21 -15.97 7.44
N ARG A 202 -12.57 -17.24 7.60
CA ARG A 202 -12.60 -18.24 6.54
C ARG A 202 -14.03 -18.54 6.13
N ASP A 203 -14.28 -18.65 4.82
CA ASP A 203 -15.63 -18.93 4.30
C ASP A 203 -16.08 -20.37 4.57
N GLY A 204 -15.17 -21.34 4.42
CA GLY A 204 -15.44 -22.76 4.66
C GLY A 204 -14.49 -23.40 5.68
N THR A 205 -14.53 -24.73 5.74
CA THR A 205 -13.56 -25.55 6.47
C THR A 205 -12.21 -25.67 5.75
N GLU A 206 -12.15 -25.28 4.47
CA GLU A 206 -10.95 -25.31 3.67
C GLU A 206 -9.97 -24.19 4.06
N LEU A 207 -8.69 -24.52 4.16
CA LEU A 207 -7.62 -23.60 4.58
C LEU A 207 -7.08 -22.71 3.45
N ARG A 208 -7.85 -22.48 2.38
CA ARG A 208 -7.34 -21.86 1.13
C ARG A 208 -7.44 -20.35 1.05
N GLY A 209 -8.15 -19.69 1.97
CA GLY A 209 -8.31 -18.23 1.95
C GLY A 209 -8.68 -17.67 3.33
N VAL A 210 -8.17 -16.48 3.61
CA VAL A 210 -8.54 -15.66 4.76
C VAL A 210 -8.99 -14.30 4.20
N TYR A 211 -10.19 -13.89 4.60
CA TYR A 211 -10.84 -12.68 4.11
C TYR A 211 -10.99 -11.67 5.24
N THR A 212 -10.98 -10.38 4.92
CA THR A 212 -11.21 -9.30 5.88
C THR A 212 -12.57 -8.65 5.63
N THR A 213 -13.30 -8.36 6.71
CA THR A 213 -14.51 -7.52 6.65
C THR A 213 -14.23 -6.04 6.91
N LYS A 214 -13.01 -5.68 7.33
CA LYS A 214 -12.62 -4.32 7.71
C LYS A 214 -11.34 -3.84 6.97
N PRO A 215 -11.30 -3.88 5.62
CA PRO A 215 -10.11 -3.49 4.86
C PRO A 215 -9.72 -2.02 5.05
N ASP A 216 -10.68 -1.14 5.29
CA ASP A 216 -10.40 0.29 5.51
C ASP A 216 -9.71 0.53 6.86
N VAL A 217 -10.05 -0.25 7.89
CA VAL A 217 -9.35 -0.23 9.19
C VAL A 217 -7.89 -0.67 8.99
N ALA A 218 -7.65 -1.76 8.24
CA ALA A 218 -6.30 -2.23 7.95
C ALA A 218 -5.45 -1.17 7.24
N ARG A 219 -6.01 -0.46 6.25
CA ARG A 219 -5.32 0.65 5.58
C ARG A 219 -5.03 1.80 6.54
N SER A 220 -5.99 2.18 7.38
CA SER A 220 -5.82 3.26 8.36
C SER A 220 -4.73 2.93 9.39
N VAL A 221 -4.62 1.67 9.81
CA VAL A 221 -3.59 1.19 10.73
C VAL A 221 -2.23 1.19 10.06
N CYS A 222 -2.14 0.71 8.83
CA CYS A 222 -0.89 0.73 8.09
C CYS A 222 -0.38 2.16 7.86
N ALA A 223 -1.25 3.14 7.60
CA ALA A 223 -0.85 4.54 7.48
C ALA A 223 -0.22 5.14 8.76
N GLN A 224 -0.44 4.53 9.94
CA GLN A 224 0.19 4.97 11.20
C GLN A 224 1.69 4.67 11.27
N THR A 225 2.25 3.82 10.39
CA THR A 225 3.70 3.54 10.37
C THR A 225 4.52 4.75 9.94
N GLY A 226 3.92 5.67 9.19
CA GLY A 226 4.54 6.91 8.73
C GLY A 226 4.58 7.04 7.21
N PRO A 227 5.05 8.19 6.69
CA PRO A 227 5.13 8.44 5.26
C PRO A 227 6.08 7.45 4.58
N ASN A 228 5.66 6.88 3.44
CA ASN A 228 6.40 5.89 2.65
C ASN A 228 6.70 4.55 3.37
N ALA A 229 6.10 4.31 4.54
CA ALA A 229 6.37 3.11 5.36
C ALA A 229 5.25 2.06 5.31
N CYS A 230 4.35 2.15 4.33
CA CYS A 230 3.15 1.33 4.18
C CYS A 230 2.96 0.89 2.72
N ASP A 231 4.01 0.33 2.11
CA ASP A 231 3.93 -0.12 0.72
C ASP A 231 3.10 -1.40 0.60
N PHE A 232 3.35 -2.36 1.50
CA PHE A 232 2.74 -3.68 1.47
C PHE A 232 2.05 -4.05 2.79
N PRO A 233 0.81 -3.58 3.02
CA PRO A 233 -0.01 -4.02 4.15
C PRO A 233 -0.35 -5.51 4.03
N SER A 234 0.06 -6.30 5.02
CA SER A 234 -0.19 -7.74 5.09
C SER A 234 -0.98 -8.08 6.35
N LEU A 235 -2.21 -8.58 6.17
CA LEU A 235 -3.01 -9.12 7.26
C LEU A 235 -2.65 -10.60 7.46
N ILE A 236 -2.41 -10.99 8.71
CA ILE A 236 -2.08 -12.38 9.08
C ILE A 236 -2.92 -12.89 10.25
#